data_AF-A0A1I1U2M6-F1
#
_entry.id   AF-A0A1I1U2M6-F1
#
_cell.length_a   1.000
_cell.length_b   1.000
_cell.length_c   1.000
_cell.angle_alpha   90.00
_cell.angle_beta   90.00
_cell.angle_gamma   90.00
#
_symmetry.space_group_name_H-M   'P 1'
#
loop_
_entity.id
_entity.type
_entity.pdbx_description
1 polymer ?
#
loop_
_entity_poly.entity_id
_entity_poly.type
_entity_poly.pdbx_seq_one_letter_code
_entity_poly.pdbx_strand_id
1 'polypeptide(L)'
;MTKKSRRKFSGDFKAKVVLEALKERSTMEELARKYELHPTQINTWKREAAAKLASAFDTEGAVSNTEQQEDQLEKLYAQIGQLKVENDFLKKKLR
;
A
#
# COMPACT_ATOMS: atom_id res chain seq x y z
N MET A 1 -28.86 -7.41 7.38
CA MET A 1 -28.23 -6.22 6.75
C MET A 1 -27.08 -6.68 5.88
N THR A 2 -27.22 -6.64 4.56
CA THR A 2 -26.17 -7.09 3.62
C THR A 2 -25.04 -6.05 3.61
N LYS A 3 -23.81 -6.49 3.91
CA LYS A 3 -22.62 -5.63 3.96
C LYS A 3 -22.31 -5.17 2.53
N LYS A 4 -22.76 -3.98 2.13
CA LYS A 4 -22.46 -3.40 0.82
C LYS A 4 -20.94 -3.23 0.70
N SER A 5 -20.31 -4.03 -0.16
CA SER A 5 -18.87 -3.98 -0.38
C SER A 5 -18.48 -2.60 -0.90
N ARG A 6 -17.49 -1.97 -0.27
CA ARG A 6 -17.00 -0.64 -0.66
C ARG A 6 -16.30 -0.76 -2.02
N ARG A 7 -16.67 0.10 -2.97
CA ARG A 7 -15.99 0.21 -4.27
C ARG A 7 -14.50 0.47 -4.03
N LYS A 8 -13.64 -0.42 -4.54
CA LYS A 8 -12.19 -0.29 -4.48
C LYS A 8 -11.72 0.47 -5.72
N PHE A 9 -10.79 1.41 -5.54
CA PHE A 9 -10.18 2.19 -6.61
C PHE A 9 -8.67 1.90 -6.64
N SER A 10 -8.09 1.80 -7.83
CA SER A 10 -6.65 1.62 -8.02
C SER A 10 -5.87 2.86 -7.56
N GLY A 11 -4.59 2.68 -7.25
CA GLY A 11 -3.68 3.78 -6.89
C GLY A 11 -3.62 4.83 -7.99
N ASP A 12 -3.46 4.38 -9.24
CA ASP A 12 -3.36 5.25 -10.42
C ASP A 12 -4.60 6.12 -10.62
N PHE A 13 -5.78 5.54 -10.41
CA PHE A 13 -7.04 6.27 -10.52
C PHE A 13 -7.12 7.37 -9.45
N LYS A 14 -6.80 7.04 -8.19
CA LYS A 14 -6.77 8.04 -7.11
C LYS A 14 -5.77 9.15 -7.40
N ALA A 15 -4.57 8.80 -7.89
CA ALA A 15 -3.53 9.76 -8.25
C ALA A 15 -4.00 10.71 -9.35
N LYS A 16 -4.64 10.19 -10.41
CA LYS A 16 -5.20 11.00 -11.50
C LYS A 16 -6.25 11.99 -10.98
N VAL A 17 -7.20 11.53 -10.17
CA VAL A 17 -8.26 12.37 -9.61
C VAL A 17 -7.69 13.45 -8.69
N VAL A 18 -6.75 13.09 -7.82
CA VAL A 18 -6.10 14.06 -6.92
C VAL A 18 -5.28 15.08 -7.70
N LEU A 19 -4.54 14.66 -8.74
CA LEU A 19 -3.74 15.56 -9.55
C LEU A 19 -4.61 16.55 -10.33
N GLU A 20 -5.78 16.15 -10.82
CA GLU A 20 -6.75 17.08 -11.39
C GLU A 20 -7.35 18.03 -10.33
N ALA A 21 -7.60 17.54 -9.12
CA ALA A 21 -8.05 18.38 -8.00
C ALA A 21 -7.00 19.40 -7.56
N LEU A 22 -5.71 19.05 -7.56
CA LEU A 22 -4.59 19.94 -7.21
C LEU A 22 -4.29 20.98 -8.30
N LYS A 23 -4.67 20.71 -9.55
CA LYS A 23 -4.55 21.68 -10.66
C LYS A 23 -5.57 22.82 -10.57
N GLU A 24 -6.60 22.67 -9.73
CA GLU A 24 -7.65 23.68 -9.46
C GLU A 24 -8.36 24.24 -10.73
N ARG A 25 -8.30 23.52 -11.85
CA ARG A 25 -8.96 23.90 -13.11
C ARG A 25 -10.46 23.61 -13.14
N SER A 26 -10.92 22.79 -12.21
CA SER A 26 -12.32 22.38 -12.07
C SER A 26 -12.67 22.35 -10.59
N THR A 27 -13.92 22.66 -10.28
CA THR A 27 -14.41 22.61 -8.90
C THR A 27 -14.48 21.17 -8.40
N MET A 28 -14.50 20.98 -7.08
CA MET A 28 -14.55 19.64 -6.50
C MET A 28 -15.86 18.92 -6.87
N GLU A 29 -16.92 19.69 -7.06
CA GLU A 29 -18.26 19.27 -7.49
C GLU A 29 -18.27 18.84 -8.96
N GLU A 30 -17.52 19.51 -9.83
CA GLU A 30 -17.31 19.09 -11.22
C GLU A 30 -16.49 17.81 -11.31
N LEU A 31 -15.41 17.70 -10.53
CA LEU A 31 -14.59 16.49 -10.44
C LEU A 31 -15.38 15.30 -9.88
N ALA A 32 -16.19 15.54 -8.84
CA ALA A 32 -17.10 14.57 -8.27
C ALA A 32 -18.09 14.04 -9.32
N ARG A 33 -18.69 14.92 -10.12
CA ARG A 33 -19.58 14.53 -11.23
C ARG A 33 -18.85 13.78 -12.34
N LYS A 34 -17.68 14.28 -12.77
CA LYS A 34 -16.87 13.71 -13.85
C LYS A 34 -16.40 12.29 -13.55
N TYR A 35 -16.06 12.00 -12.29
CA TYR A 35 -15.53 10.71 -11.87
C TYR A 35 -16.57 9.83 -11.14
N GLU A 36 -17.81 10.30 -11.02
CA GLU A 36 -18.89 9.65 -10.26
C GLU A 36 -18.46 9.33 -8.81
N LEU A 37 -17.83 10.31 -8.16
CA LEU A 37 -17.32 10.24 -6.81
C LEU A 37 -18.04 11.23 -5.90
N HIS A 38 -18.06 10.94 -4.60
CA HIS A 38 -18.51 11.93 -3.62
C HIS A 38 -17.40 12.97 -3.36
N PRO A 39 -17.68 14.28 -3.25
CA PRO A 39 -16.67 15.31 -2.98
C PRO A 39 -15.78 14.99 -1.75
N THR A 40 -16.38 14.42 -0.70
CA THR A 40 -15.64 13.97 0.50
C THR A 40 -14.57 12.91 0.20
N GLN A 41 -14.80 12.02 -0.78
CA GLN A 41 -13.81 11.01 -1.19
C GLN A 41 -12.59 11.67 -1.83
N ILE A 42 -12.83 12.66 -2.69
CA ILE A 42 -11.76 13.43 -3.36
C ILE A 42 -10.94 14.19 -2.32
N ASN A 43 -11.60 14.86 -1.36
CA ASN A 43 -10.90 15.53 -0.26
C ASN A 43 -10.07 14.57 0.60
N THR A 44 -10.60 13.38 0.86
CA THR A 44 -9.89 12.33 1.62
C THR A 44 -8.62 11.91 0.88
N TRP A 45 -8.72 11.65 -0.42
CA TRP A 45 -7.56 11.28 -1.24
C TRP A 45 -6.57 12.42 -1.39
N LYS A 46 -7.03 13.68 -1.46
CA LYS A 46 -6.14 14.85 -1.48
C LYS A 46 -5.28 14.93 -0.21
N ARG A 47 -5.89 14.71 0.95
CA ARG A 47 -5.17 14.66 2.24
C ARG A 47 -4.21 13.47 2.33
N GLU A 48 -4.66 12.28 1.92
CA GLU A 48 -3.80 11.09 1.89
C GLU A 48 -2.60 11.28 0.96
N ALA A 49 -2.81 11.88 -0.21
CA ALA A 49 -1.75 12.16 -1.16
C ALA A 49 -0.77 13.18 -0.58
N ALA A 50 -1.23 14.29 0.01
CA ALA A 50 -0.35 15.29 0.63
C ALA A 50 0.54 14.68 1.73
N ALA A 51 -0.02 13.81 2.57
CA ALA A 51 0.73 13.12 3.63
C ALA A 51 1.80 12.16 3.07
N LYS A 52 1.49 11.44 1.98
CA LYS A 52 2.40 10.48 1.35
C LYS A 52 3.40 11.12 0.38
N LEU A 53 3.07 12.30 -0.16
CA LEU A 53 3.92 13.04 -1.08
C LEU A 53 5.21 13.47 -0.39
N ALA A 54 5.16 13.92 0.87
CA ALA A 54 6.36 14.24 1.65
C ALA A 54 7.32 13.04 1.69
N SER A 55 6.82 11.86 2.09
CA SER A 55 7.62 10.62 2.11
C SER A 55 8.10 10.14 0.74
N ALA A 56 7.50 10.62 -0.36
CA ALA A 56 7.95 10.28 -1.71
C ALA A 56 9.18 11.10 -2.14
N PHE A 57 9.40 12.27 -1.53
CA PHE A 57 10.62 13.07 -1.72
C PHE A 57 11.73 12.67 -0.75
N ASP A 58 11.38 12.05 0.39
CA ASP A 58 12.33 11.48 1.34
C ASP A 58 12.83 10.11 0.84
N THR A 59 13.65 10.13 -0.22
CA THR A 59 14.23 8.93 -0.87
C THR A 59 15.01 8.02 0.08
N GLU A 60 15.49 8.53 1.22
CA GLU A 60 16.22 7.73 2.23
C GLU A 60 15.30 6.75 3.01
N GLY A 61 14.01 7.05 3.13
CA GLY A 61 13.04 6.20 3.85
C GLY A 61 12.56 4.99 3.04
N ALA A 62 12.60 5.07 1.71
CA ALA A 62 12.18 3.97 0.84
C ALA A 62 13.27 2.89 0.74
N VAL A 63 14.54 3.29 0.62
CA VAL A 63 15.68 2.36 0.55
C VAL A 63 15.87 1.62 1.87
N SER A 64 15.82 2.34 3.00
CA SER A 64 15.93 1.72 4.34
C SER A 64 14.82 0.72 4.64
N ASN A 65 13.59 0.96 4.18
CA ASN A 65 12.49 0.02 4.37
C ASN A 65 12.63 -1.23 3.48
N THR A 66 13.18 -1.09 2.28
CA THR A 66 13.52 -2.24 1.42
C THR A 66 14.64 -3.08 2.02
N GLU A 67 15.72 -2.46 2.48
CA GLU A 67 16.83 -3.16 3.15
C GLU A 67 16.34 -3.89 4.42
N GLN A 68 15.52 -3.23 5.24
CA GLN A 68 14.91 -3.85 6.43
C GLN A 68 13.96 -5.01 6.09
N GLN A 69 13.29 -4.96 4.94
CA GLN A 69 12.45 -6.06 4.45
C GLN A 69 13.28 -7.23 3.92
N GLU A 70 14.39 -6.93 3.23
CA GLU A 70 15.34 -7.93 2.75
C GLU A 70 16.01 -8.68 3.91
N ASP A 71 16.47 -7.96 4.94
CA ASP A 71 17.04 -8.53 6.16
C ASP A 71 16.04 -9.45 6.88
N GLN A 72 14.77 -9.06 6.94
CA GLN A 72 13.72 -9.87 7.54
C GLN A 72 13.42 -11.11 6.70
N LEU A 73 13.41 -10.99 5.38
CA LEU A 73 13.25 -12.12 4.48
C LEU A 73 14.38 -13.13 4.65
N GLU A 74 15.62 -12.67 4.71
CA GLU A 74 16.78 -13.55 4.90
C GLU A 74 16.68 -14.33 6.22
N LYS A 75 16.35 -13.65 7.33
CA LYS A 75 16.15 -14.28 8.64
C LYS A 75 15.05 -15.34 8.61
N LEU A 76 13.93 -15.05 7.94
CA LEU A 76 12.83 -15.99 7.80
C LEU A 76 13.23 -17.21 6.96
N TYR A 77 13.95 -17.02 5.86
CA TYR A 77 14.47 -18.13 5.05
C TYR A 77 15.46 -19.01 5.83
N ALA A 78 16.36 -18.40 6.61
CA ALA A 78 17.29 -19.13 7.47
C ALA A 78 16.53 -19.97 8.53
N GLN A 79 15.50 -19.40 9.16
CA GLN A 79 14.68 -20.10 10.14
C GLN A 79 13.89 -21.26 9.51
N ILE A 80 13.33 -21.08 8.32
CA ILE A 80 12.69 -22.18 7.56
C ILE A 80 13.70 -23.30 7.27
N GLY A 81 14.93 -22.94 6.89
CA GLY A 81 16.01 -23.90 6.66
C GLY A 81 16.36 -24.70 7.92
N GLN A 82 16.54 -24.03 9.06
CA GLN A 82 16.78 -24.68 10.35
C GLN A 82 15.64 -25.61 10.74
N LEU A 83 14.39 -25.12 10.69
CA LEU A 83 13.21 -25.92 11.02
C LEU A 83 13.06 -27.14 10.11
N LYS A 84 13.44 -27.04 8.83
CA LYS A 84 13.44 -28.17 7.90
C LYS A 84 14.47 -29.22 8.31
N VAL A 85 15.70 -28.82 8.62
CA VAL A 85 16.76 -29.74 9.07
C VAL A 85 16.37 -30.42 10.39
N GLU A 86 15.84 -29.66 11.35
CA GLU A 86 15.35 -30.20 12.62
C GLU A 86 14.22 -31.21 12.41
N ASN A 87 13.24 -30.89 11.55
CA ASN A 87 12.16 -31.82 11.22
C ASN A 87 12.67 -33.09 10.55
N ASP A 88 13.59 -32.98 9.60
CA ASP A 88 14.16 -34.14 8.90
C ASP A 88 14.99 -35.01 9.85
N PHE A 89 15.73 -34.39 10.79
CA PHE A 89 16.45 -35.09 11.84
C PHE A 89 15.49 -35.83 12.78
N LEU A 90 14.45 -35.16 13.28
CA LEU A 90 13.44 -35.77 14.17
C LEU A 90 12.72 -36.93 13.48
N LYS A 91 12.30 -36.75 12.22
CA LYS A 91 11.70 -37.82 11.41
C LYS A 91 12.63 -39.02 11.22
N LYS A 92 13.93 -38.79 11.06
CA LYS A 92 14.94 -39.87 10.92
C LYS A 92 15.22 -40.58 12.24
N LYS A 93 15.12 -39.89 13.38
CA LYS A 93 15.29 -40.47 14.73
C LYS A 93 14.06 -41.21 15.26
N LEU A 94 12.88 -40.85 14.77
CA LEU A 94 11.60 -41.53 15.07
C LEU A 94 11.35 -42.75 14.18
N ARG A 95 12.26 -43.05 13.24
CA ARG A 95 12.31 -44.30 12.48
C ARG A 95 13.30 -45.26 13.12
#